data_AF-A0A662TF59-F1
#
_entry.id   AF-A0A662TF59-F1
#
_cell.length_a   1.000
_cell.length_b   1.000
_cell.length_c   1.000
_cell.angle_alpha   90.00
_cell.angle_beta   90.00
_cell.angle_gamma   90.00
#
_symmetry.space_group_name_H-M   'P 1'
#
loop_
_entity.id
_entity.type
_entity.pdbx_description
1 polymer ?
#
loop_
_entity_poly.entity_id
_entity_poly.type
_entity_poly.pdbx_seq_one_letter_code
_entity_poly.pdbx_strand_id
1 'polypeptide(L)'
;MSLVRFFKLKTAALFHDPPHKPWVLFRPIKHKGHEEEAKKLLEQVVRATILKGSEQFIGREPVSQVDRMASSVERYILSLLLSNWKPGALPVREIKLKNILSPHLEVKLDQCLDDNRLEEFKRELSNILKQVDELSKNLAEDERARLLYTVLHIILEPLWVSSGLPLGPGDTRVPTHTVFDHNYACATFMNWFVGGDRPSGYLVSIDVAGVHRFIESSRKLVDLWASSYLVSLLSWYSIREFLVKLGPDVLILPSPRFNPFLYHTMLVELKRLNQKAEDLINKLSEIIKEGTGGLYDPLKPGFPMHAYVPGRLLLVLPSGQYIKDIVKDELKSCRDMKHAIACYIQNRFREGWRKLYEVLEEAFSEEGVERLIKKLLEKSGVIGGQESRAYKWGFAKEPPISVRVIVIDVR
;
A
#
# COMPACT_ATOMS: atom_id res chain seq x y z
N MET A 1 1.02 -18.14 -14.44
CA MET A 1 1.54 -16.83 -14.87
C MET A 1 2.72 -16.50 -13.96
N SER A 2 3.86 -16.01 -14.48
CA SER A 2 5.01 -15.66 -13.62
C SER A 2 4.69 -14.45 -12.73
N LEU A 3 5.35 -14.33 -11.58
CA LEU A 3 5.22 -13.15 -10.70
C LEU A 3 5.72 -11.89 -11.41
N VAL A 4 6.77 -11.99 -12.24
CA VAL A 4 7.19 -10.88 -13.12
C VAL A 4 6.04 -10.38 -14.00
N ARG A 5 5.29 -11.27 -14.67
CA ARG A 5 4.14 -10.84 -15.51
C ARG A 5 3.03 -10.21 -14.67
N PHE A 6 2.80 -10.72 -13.46
CA PHE A 6 1.85 -10.14 -12.52
C PHE A 6 2.21 -8.69 -12.15
N PHE A 7 3.47 -8.40 -11.82
CA PHE A 7 3.91 -7.03 -11.54
C PHE A 7 3.91 -6.12 -12.78
N LYS A 8 4.14 -6.65 -13.98
CA LYS A 8 3.98 -5.87 -15.23
C LYS A 8 2.53 -5.44 -15.46
N LEU A 9 1.56 -6.32 -15.20
CA LEU A 9 0.13 -5.98 -15.30
C LEU A 9 -0.27 -4.90 -14.30
N LYS A 10 0.21 -5.01 -13.04
CA LYS A 10 -0.02 -3.98 -12.03
C LYS A 10 0.61 -2.64 -12.39
N THR A 11 1.83 -2.67 -12.91
CA THR A 11 2.53 -1.47 -13.39
C THR A 11 1.75 -0.82 -14.54
N ALA A 12 1.22 -1.61 -15.47
CA ALA A 12 0.36 -1.11 -16.54
C ALA A 12 -0.94 -0.50 -16.01
N ALA A 13 -1.57 -1.13 -15.01
CA ALA A 13 -2.78 -0.59 -14.36
C ALA A 13 -2.50 0.74 -13.65
N LEU A 14 -1.35 0.87 -12.97
CA LEU A 14 -0.93 2.09 -12.28
C LEU A 14 -0.64 3.27 -13.24
N PHE A 15 -0.33 2.98 -14.51
CA PHE A 15 0.05 3.97 -15.53
C PHE A 15 -0.93 4.07 -16.71
N HIS A 16 -2.03 3.32 -16.70
CA HIS A 16 -2.94 3.26 -17.86
C HIS A 16 -3.47 4.66 -18.25
N ASP A 17 -3.71 5.50 -17.25
CA ASP A 17 -3.90 6.94 -17.39
C ASP A 17 -2.64 7.69 -16.94
N PRO A 18 -2.09 8.61 -17.74
CA PRO A 18 -0.96 9.41 -17.31
C PRO A 18 -1.40 10.46 -16.28
N PRO A 19 -0.58 10.83 -15.27
CA PRO A 19 -0.97 11.82 -14.27
C PRO A 19 -1.39 13.19 -14.86
N HIS A 20 -0.85 13.56 -16.02
CA HIS A 20 -1.23 14.76 -16.76
C HIS A 20 -2.42 14.60 -17.72
N LYS A 21 -3.19 13.49 -17.63
CA LYS A 21 -4.36 13.19 -18.49
C LYS A 21 -5.30 14.40 -18.67
N PRO A 22 -5.69 15.15 -17.63
CA PRO A 22 -6.61 16.28 -17.79
C PRO A 22 -6.09 17.32 -18.77
N TRP A 23 -4.79 17.66 -18.70
CA TRP A 23 -4.17 18.64 -19.61
C TRP A 23 -3.98 18.08 -21.02
N VAL A 24 -3.76 16.77 -21.18
CA VAL A 24 -3.72 16.12 -22.50
C VAL A 24 -5.08 16.21 -23.20
N LEU A 25 -6.17 15.95 -22.46
CA LEU A 25 -7.53 16.00 -23.00
C LEU A 25 -8.01 17.43 -23.30
N PHE A 26 -7.48 18.43 -22.59
CA PHE A 26 -7.83 19.84 -22.77
C PHE A 26 -6.98 20.59 -23.79
N ARG A 27 -5.79 20.09 -24.19
CA ARG A 27 -4.96 20.77 -25.21
C ARG A 27 -5.66 20.72 -26.58
N PRO A 28 -5.89 21.87 -27.25
CA PRO A 28 -6.59 21.92 -28.54
C PRO A 28 -5.76 21.38 -29.72
N ILE A 29 -4.47 21.09 -29.51
CA ILE A 29 -3.52 20.76 -30.57
C ILE A 29 -3.02 19.32 -30.34
N LYS A 30 -3.48 18.42 -31.21
CA LYS A 30 -3.21 16.96 -31.32
C LYS A 30 -4.18 16.08 -30.53
N HIS A 31 -5.08 15.44 -31.28
CA HIS A 31 -5.76 14.18 -30.95
C HIS A 31 -4.78 13.00 -30.74
N LYS A 32 -3.74 13.17 -29.92
CA LYS A 32 -3.00 12.02 -29.39
C LYS A 32 -3.84 11.46 -28.24
N GLY A 33 -4.28 10.22 -28.34
CA GLY A 33 -5.02 9.56 -27.28
C GLY A 33 -4.19 9.55 -25.99
N HIS A 34 -4.81 9.82 -24.85
CA HIS A 34 -4.16 9.79 -23.53
C HIS A 34 -3.49 8.43 -23.25
N GLU A 35 -4.04 7.33 -23.79
CA GLU A 35 -3.42 6.00 -23.73
C GLU A 35 -2.05 5.93 -24.42
N GLU A 36 -1.87 6.63 -25.55
CA GLU A 36 -0.60 6.68 -26.28
C GLU A 36 0.45 7.47 -25.50
N GLU A 37 0.02 8.50 -24.79
CA GLU A 37 0.88 9.27 -23.88
C GLU A 37 1.27 8.44 -22.64
N ALA A 38 0.32 7.71 -22.05
CA ALA A 38 0.58 6.75 -20.99
C ALA A 38 1.59 5.67 -21.40
N LYS A 39 1.45 5.11 -22.60
CA LYS A 39 2.40 4.12 -23.15
C LYS A 39 3.80 4.69 -23.26
N LYS A 40 3.95 5.91 -23.79
CA LYS A 40 5.26 6.59 -23.92
C LYS A 40 5.89 6.88 -22.57
N LEU A 41 5.11 7.42 -21.64
CA LEU A 41 5.54 7.68 -20.28
C LEU A 41 6.04 6.38 -19.62
N LEU A 42 5.24 5.33 -19.66
CA LEU A 42 5.58 4.07 -19.03
C LEU A 42 6.80 3.42 -19.69
N GLU A 43 6.86 3.39 -21.02
CA GLU A 43 8.01 2.87 -21.75
C GLU A 43 9.30 3.59 -21.34
N GLN A 44 9.30 4.92 -21.32
CA GLN A 44 10.47 5.72 -20.92
C GLN A 44 10.92 5.42 -19.49
N VAL A 45 9.97 5.26 -18.56
CA VAL A 45 10.24 5.03 -17.14
C VAL A 45 10.82 3.62 -16.89
N VAL A 46 10.28 2.58 -17.53
CA VAL A 46 10.62 1.19 -17.21
C VAL A 46 11.60 0.54 -18.22
N ARG A 47 11.98 1.22 -19.30
CA ARG A 47 12.77 0.68 -20.43
C ARG A 47 14.01 -0.11 -20.02
N ALA A 48 14.71 0.34 -18.99
CA ALA A 48 15.97 -0.26 -18.54
C ALA A 48 15.82 -1.12 -17.28
N THR A 49 14.61 -1.62 -17.01
CA THR A 49 14.30 -2.46 -15.85
C THR A 49 13.65 -3.76 -16.29
N ILE A 50 13.54 -4.73 -15.38
CA ILE A 50 12.80 -5.97 -15.65
C ILE A 50 11.31 -5.74 -15.96
N LEU A 51 10.75 -4.58 -15.58
CA LEU A 51 9.37 -4.18 -15.85
C LEU A 51 9.14 -3.71 -17.30
N LYS A 52 10.18 -3.66 -18.15
CA LYS A 52 10.05 -3.40 -19.59
C LYS A 52 8.97 -4.28 -20.24
N GLY A 53 8.14 -3.72 -21.11
CA GLY A 53 7.03 -4.43 -21.75
C GLY A 53 5.68 -4.23 -21.03
N SER A 54 5.65 -3.53 -19.89
CA SER A 54 4.41 -3.24 -19.17
C SER A 54 3.46 -2.37 -20.01
N GLU A 55 4.00 -1.47 -20.84
CA GLU A 55 3.23 -0.60 -21.74
C GLU A 55 2.34 -1.34 -22.74
N GLN A 56 2.68 -2.60 -23.05
CA GLN A 56 1.95 -3.43 -24.01
C GLN A 56 0.58 -3.87 -23.48
N PHE A 57 0.37 -3.83 -22.16
CA PHE A 57 -0.89 -4.20 -21.53
C PHE A 57 -1.89 -3.04 -21.44
N ILE A 58 -1.45 -1.79 -21.67
CA ILE A 58 -2.34 -0.62 -21.65
C ILE A 58 -3.35 -0.69 -22.79
N GLY A 59 -4.64 -0.59 -22.45
CA GLY A 59 -5.76 -0.72 -23.39
C GLY A 59 -6.08 -2.16 -23.79
N ARG A 60 -5.53 -3.17 -23.10
CA ARG A 60 -5.82 -4.59 -23.32
C ARG A 60 -6.33 -5.24 -22.05
N GLU A 61 -7.01 -6.37 -22.19
CA GLU A 61 -7.40 -7.17 -21.03
C GLU A 61 -6.17 -7.80 -20.36
N PRO A 62 -6.12 -7.86 -19.01
CA PRO A 62 -7.18 -7.47 -18.05
C PRO A 62 -7.18 -5.99 -17.61
N VAL A 63 -6.25 -5.14 -18.09
CA VAL A 63 -6.13 -3.74 -17.64
C VAL A 63 -7.39 -2.94 -17.98
N SER A 64 -7.98 -3.14 -19.15
CA SER A 64 -9.23 -2.47 -19.54
C SER A 64 -10.44 -2.86 -18.68
N GLN A 65 -10.57 -4.13 -18.26
CA GLN A 65 -11.61 -4.55 -17.31
C GLN A 65 -11.46 -3.87 -15.96
N VAL A 66 -10.21 -3.77 -15.49
CA VAL A 66 -9.91 -3.16 -14.21
C VAL A 66 -10.19 -1.66 -14.21
N ASP A 67 -9.86 -0.94 -15.28
CA ASP A 67 -10.28 0.46 -15.46
C ASP A 67 -11.81 0.62 -15.41
N ARG A 68 -12.55 -0.27 -16.08
CA ARG A 68 -14.03 -0.27 -16.01
C ARG A 68 -14.54 -0.50 -14.59
N MET A 69 -13.91 -1.39 -13.82
CA MET A 69 -14.32 -1.72 -12.46
C MET A 69 -14.00 -0.58 -11.48
N ALA A 70 -12.81 0.01 -11.59
CA ALA A 70 -12.40 1.16 -10.79
C ALA A 70 -13.28 2.40 -11.05
N SER A 71 -13.62 2.66 -12.31
CA SER A 71 -14.48 3.79 -12.72
C SER A 71 -15.99 3.55 -12.52
N SER A 72 -16.41 2.51 -11.80
CA SER A 72 -17.81 2.09 -11.74
C SER A 72 -18.72 3.15 -11.11
N VAL A 73 -18.23 3.88 -10.10
CA VAL A 73 -18.97 4.94 -9.43
C VAL A 73 -19.16 6.16 -10.35
N GLU A 74 -18.10 6.60 -11.04
CA GLU A 74 -18.15 7.70 -12.00
C GLU A 74 -19.11 7.36 -13.14
N ARG A 75 -19.02 6.14 -13.67
CA ARG A 75 -19.91 5.67 -14.75
C ARG A 75 -21.36 5.61 -14.29
N TYR A 76 -21.62 5.17 -13.06
CA TYR A 76 -22.96 5.19 -12.48
C TYR A 76 -23.51 6.62 -12.37
N ILE A 77 -22.73 7.56 -11.84
CA ILE A 77 -23.11 8.98 -11.77
C ILE A 77 -23.41 9.53 -13.17
N LEU A 78 -22.55 9.24 -14.16
CA LEU A 78 -22.77 9.65 -15.55
C LEU A 78 -24.05 9.05 -16.14
N SER A 79 -24.39 7.81 -15.78
CA SER A 79 -25.62 7.15 -16.24
C SER A 79 -26.88 7.81 -15.67
N LEU A 80 -26.82 8.35 -14.45
CA LEU A 80 -27.92 9.14 -13.86
C LEU A 80 -28.09 10.49 -14.55
N LEU A 81 -26.98 11.09 -15.02
CA LEU A 81 -26.98 12.39 -15.70
C LEU A 81 -27.34 12.30 -17.18
N LEU A 82 -27.07 11.16 -17.83
CA LEU A 82 -27.26 10.95 -19.27
C LEU A 82 -28.03 9.65 -19.50
N SER A 83 -29.35 9.76 -19.69
CA SER A 83 -30.23 8.62 -20.01
C SER A 83 -29.96 7.99 -21.38
N ASN A 84 -29.30 8.72 -22.30
CA ASN A 84 -28.77 8.21 -23.57
C ASN A 84 -27.38 8.81 -23.82
N TRP A 85 -26.33 8.01 -23.67
CA TRP A 85 -24.95 8.47 -23.87
C TRP A 85 -24.71 8.90 -25.32
N LYS A 86 -24.19 10.12 -25.50
CA LYS A 86 -23.61 10.60 -26.76
C LYS A 86 -22.19 11.10 -26.51
N PRO A 87 -21.20 10.75 -27.34
CA PRO A 87 -19.88 11.37 -27.29
C PRO A 87 -20.00 12.90 -27.29
N GLY A 88 -19.35 13.57 -26.33
CA GLY A 88 -19.41 15.04 -26.22
C GLY A 88 -20.65 15.62 -25.52
N ALA A 89 -21.53 14.80 -24.96
CA ALA A 89 -22.75 15.27 -24.27
C ALA A 89 -22.50 16.16 -23.04
N LEU A 90 -21.28 16.11 -22.46
CA LEU A 90 -20.85 16.95 -21.35
C LEU A 90 -19.53 17.66 -21.71
N PRO A 91 -19.58 18.76 -22.47
CA PRO A 91 -18.38 19.51 -22.81
C PRO A 91 -17.82 20.17 -21.55
N VAL A 92 -16.63 19.76 -21.14
CA VAL A 92 -15.93 20.35 -19.99
C VAL A 92 -15.08 21.50 -20.49
N ARG A 93 -15.32 22.71 -19.95
CA ARG A 93 -14.62 23.94 -20.35
C ARG A 93 -13.48 24.35 -19.42
N GLU A 94 -13.44 23.77 -18.23
CA GLU A 94 -12.45 24.07 -17.18
C GLU A 94 -12.01 22.78 -16.50
N ILE A 95 -10.72 22.66 -16.18
CA ILE A 95 -10.23 21.58 -15.33
C ILE A 95 -10.44 22.01 -13.88
N LYS A 96 -11.16 21.20 -13.12
CA LYS A 96 -11.37 21.41 -11.69
C LYS A 96 -11.31 20.10 -10.94
N LEU A 97 -11.11 20.19 -9.64
CA LEU A 97 -11.19 19.06 -8.71
C LEU A 97 -12.23 19.42 -7.64
N LYS A 98 -13.16 18.50 -7.39
CA LYS A 98 -14.20 18.62 -6.38
C LYS A 98 -13.87 17.72 -5.19
N ASN A 99 -14.22 18.17 -3.99
CA ASN A 99 -14.12 17.32 -2.83
C ASN A 99 -15.14 16.17 -2.93
N ILE A 100 -14.68 14.95 -2.68
CA ILE A 100 -15.47 13.72 -2.79
C ILE A 100 -16.66 13.66 -1.82
N LEU A 101 -16.48 14.19 -0.59
CA LEU A 101 -17.50 14.20 0.46
C LEU A 101 -18.40 15.43 0.37
N SER A 102 -17.86 16.52 -0.18
CA SER A 102 -18.52 17.83 -0.25
C SER A 102 -18.36 18.44 -1.65
N PRO A 103 -19.11 17.98 -2.66
CA PRO A 103 -18.90 18.36 -4.07
C PRO A 103 -19.16 19.83 -4.41
N HIS A 104 -19.63 20.62 -3.45
CA HIS A 104 -19.75 22.07 -3.53
C HIS A 104 -18.41 22.78 -3.30
N LEU A 105 -17.45 22.13 -2.61
CA LEU A 105 -16.09 22.59 -2.50
C LEU A 105 -15.33 22.16 -3.75
N GLU A 106 -14.81 23.13 -4.51
CA GLU A 106 -14.04 22.88 -5.72
C GLU A 106 -12.81 23.76 -5.80
N VAL A 107 -11.75 23.21 -6.39
CA VAL A 107 -10.52 23.92 -6.74
C VAL A 107 -10.40 23.93 -8.25
N LYS A 108 -10.28 25.13 -8.83
CA LYS A 108 -9.98 25.29 -10.26
C LYS A 108 -8.48 25.10 -10.49
N LEU A 109 -8.16 24.37 -11.55
CA LEU A 109 -6.79 24.03 -11.91
C LEU A 109 -6.39 24.86 -13.13
N ASP A 110 -6.06 26.12 -12.88
CA ASP A 110 -5.63 27.07 -13.92
C ASP A 110 -4.13 26.92 -14.27
N GLN A 111 -3.42 26.05 -13.56
CA GLN A 111 -2.00 25.79 -13.77
C GLN A 111 -1.77 25.11 -15.12
N CYS A 112 -0.98 25.76 -15.97
CA CYS A 112 -0.41 25.12 -17.16
C CYS A 112 0.59 24.05 -16.74
N LEU A 113 0.55 22.91 -17.43
CA LEU A 113 1.56 21.87 -17.29
C LEU A 113 2.92 22.41 -17.78
N ASP A 114 3.91 22.44 -16.89
CA ASP A 114 5.29 22.78 -17.24
C ASP A 114 5.99 21.55 -17.85
N ASP A 115 6.19 21.59 -19.15
CA ASP A 115 6.78 20.49 -19.92
C ASP A 115 8.24 20.20 -19.48
N ASN A 116 8.99 21.19 -18.97
CA ASN A 116 10.36 20.97 -18.48
C ASN A 116 10.35 20.18 -17.16
N ARG A 117 9.47 20.57 -16.22
CA ARG A 117 9.28 19.83 -14.96
C ARG A 117 8.78 18.41 -15.21
N LEU A 118 7.91 18.23 -16.21
CA LEU A 118 7.42 16.92 -16.60
C LEU A 118 8.55 16.02 -17.13
N GLU A 119 9.42 16.53 -17.99
CA GLU A 119 10.57 15.75 -18.49
C GLU A 119 11.61 15.46 -17.39
N GLU A 120 11.81 16.39 -16.46
CA GLU A 120 12.63 16.16 -15.27
C GLU A 120 12.06 15.04 -14.39
N PHE A 121 10.76 15.08 -14.10
CA PHE A 121 10.05 14.02 -13.39
C PHE A 121 10.25 12.66 -14.05
N LYS A 122 10.05 12.57 -15.37
CA LYS A 122 10.23 11.32 -16.14
C LYS A 122 11.65 10.78 -16.03
N ARG A 123 12.64 11.66 -16.22
CA ARG A 123 14.07 11.31 -16.13
C ARG A 123 14.42 10.81 -14.74
N GLU A 124 13.95 11.52 -13.71
CA GLU A 124 14.24 11.21 -12.32
C GLU A 124 13.64 9.88 -11.88
N LEU A 125 12.36 9.65 -12.21
CA LEU A 125 11.68 8.39 -11.94
C LEU A 125 12.39 7.21 -12.62
N SER A 126 12.74 7.35 -13.90
CA SER A 126 13.53 6.35 -14.64
C SER A 126 14.87 6.07 -13.95
N ASN A 127 15.58 7.12 -13.51
CA ASN A 127 16.89 6.97 -12.86
C ASN A 127 16.79 6.22 -11.53
N ILE A 128 15.78 6.54 -10.71
CA ILE A 128 15.54 5.84 -9.45
C ILE A 128 15.27 4.35 -9.71
N LEU A 129 14.37 4.02 -10.65
CA LEU A 129 14.06 2.63 -10.95
C LEU A 129 15.27 1.87 -11.52
N LYS A 130 16.11 2.51 -12.33
CA LYS A 130 17.38 1.91 -12.80
C LYS A 130 18.30 1.59 -11.63
N GLN A 131 18.51 2.51 -10.70
CA GLN A 131 19.35 2.26 -9.52
C GLN A 131 18.81 1.10 -8.67
N VAL A 132 17.50 1.04 -8.44
CA VAL A 132 16.86 -0.09 -7.75
C VAL A 132 17.06 -1.39 -8.50
N ASP A 133 16.85 -1.39 -9.82
CA ASP A 133 16.99 -2.55 -10.71
C ASP A 133 18.45 -3.07 -10.71
N GLU A 134 19.42 -2.16 -10.63
CA GLU A 134 20.86 -2.48 -10.50
C GLU A 134 21.22 -3.05 -9.14
N LEU A 135 20.75 -2.44 -8.05
CA LEU A 135 20.98 -2.92 -6.68
C LEU A 135 20.37 -4.31 -6.44
N SER A 136 19.30 -4.63 -7.17
CA SER A 136 18.57 -5.90 -7.06
C SER A 136 18.95 -6.94 -8.13
N LYS A 137 20.04 -6.73 -8.91
CA LYS A 137 20.49 -7.65 -9.97
C LYS A 137 20.75 -9.09 -9.51
N ASN A 138 21.14 -9.27 -8.25
CA ASN A 138 21.46 -10.59 -7.69
C ASN A 138 20.23 -11.32 -7.11
N LEU A 139 19.07 -10.66 -7.05
CA LEU A 139 17.83 -11.29 -6.59
C LEU A 139 17.21 -12.15 -7.70
N ALA A 140 16.34 -13.07 -7.32
CA ALA A 140 15.47 -13.76 -8.29
C ALA A 140 14.62 -12.72 -9.05
N GLU A 141 14.32 -12.99 -10.31
CA GLU A 141 13.57 -12.07 -11.18
C GLU A 141 12.23 -11.62 -10.57
N ASP A 142 11.54 -12.53 -9.89
CA ASP A 142 10.27 -12.27 -9.23
C ASP A 142 10.41 -11.28 -8.05
N GLU A 143 11.45 -11.44 -7.22
CA GLU A 143 11.74 -10.53 -6.11
C GLU A 143 12.19 -9.16 -6.58
N ARG A 144 12.96 -9.13 -7.68
CA ARG A 144 13.41 -7.91 -8.35
C ARG A 144 12.23 -7.11 -8.92
N ALA A 145 11.33 -7.76 -9.65
CA ALA A 145 10.13 -7.13 -10.20
C ALA A 145 9.21 -6.58 -9.10
N ARG A 146 9.02 -7.36 -8.02
CA ARG A 146 8.27 -6.99 -6.82
C ARG A 146 8.83 -5.74 -6.13
N LEU A 147 10.14 -5.69 -5.92
CA LEU A 147 10.81 -4.55 -5.29
C LEU A 147 10.67 -3.28 -6.13
N LEU A 148 10.91 -3.38 -7.45
CA LEU A 148 10.74 -2.25 -8.36
C LEU A 148 9.33 -1.70 -8.36
N TYR A 149 8.33 -2.59 -8.41
CA TYR A 149 6.94 -2.20 -8.32
C TYR A 149 6.61 -1.56 -6.97
N THR A 150 7.17 -2.08 -5.86
CA THR A 150 6.99 -1.51 -4.53
C THR A 150 7.54 -0.10 -4.44
N VAL A 151 8.77 0.13 -4.90
CA VAL A 151 9.38 1.47 -4.96
C VAL A 151 8.52 2.37 -5.83
N LEU A 152 8.19 1.95 -7.05
CA LEU A 152 7.36 2.71 -7.99
C LEU A 152 6.03 3.13 -7.36
N HIS A 153 5.30 2.20 -6.75
CA HIS A 153 4.04 2.46 -6.07
C HIS A 153 4.20 3.51 -4.96
N ILE A 154 5.30 3.48 -4.21
CA ILE A 154 5.56 4.38 -3.09
C ILE A 154 5.95 5.79 -3.56
N ILE A 155 6.83 5.92 -4.56
CA ILE A 155 7.41 7.20 -4.93
C ILE A 155 6.68 7.95 -6.03
N LEU A 156 5.81 7.28 -6.79
CA LEU A 156 5.18 7.87 -7.97
C LEU A 156 4.50 9.21 -7.66
N GLU A 157 3.62 9.21 -6.65
CA GLU A 157 2.89 10.40 -6.26
C GLU A 157 3.73 11.41 -5.45
N PRO A 158 4.53 11.01 -4.42
CA PRO A 158 5.44 11.94 -3.75
C PRO A 158 6.38 12.68 -4.71
N LEU A 159 6.94 11.99 -5.70
CA LEU A 159 7.83 12.59 -6.69
C LEU A 159 7.08 13.55 -7.62
N TRP A 160 5.83 13.24 -7.98
CA TRP A 160 4.99 14.15 -8.77
C TRP A 160 4.75 15.46 -8.03
N VAL A 161 4.39 15.36 -6.74
CA VAL A 161 4.14 16.51 -5.86
C VAL A 161 5.41 17.31 -5.62
N SER A 162 6.54 16.65 -5.32
CA SER A 162 7.82 17.34 -5.08
C SER A 162 8.37 18.02 -6.34
N SER A 163 8.05 17.50 -7.53
CA SER A 163 8.35 18.14 -8.82
C SER A 163 7.49 19.40 -9.09
N GLY A 164 6.55 19.73 -8.20
CA GLY A 164 5.67 20.89 -8.32
C GLY A 164 4.75 20.80 -9.54
N LEU A 165 4.33 19.59 -9.91
CA LEU A 165 3.39 19.34 -10.99
C LEU A 165 1.94 19.33 -10.46
N PRO A 166 0.97 19.83 -11.26
CA PRO A 166 -0.40 19.96 -10.80
C PRO A 166 -1.10 18.59 -10.66
N LEU A 167 -2.05 18.49 -9.72
CA LEU A 167 -2.87 17.30 -9.50
C LEU A 167 -4.26 17.49 -10.11
N GLY A 168 -4.64 16.63 -11.06
CA GLY A 168 -5.90 16.74 -11.78
C GLY A 168 -6.86 15.57 -11.56
N PRO A 169 -8.13 15.71 -11.97
CA PRO A 169 -9.15 14.67 -11.81
C PRO A 169 -8.92 13.47 -12.76
N GLY A 170 -9.31 12.27 -12.34
CA GLY A 170 -9.29 11.06 -13.19
C GLY A 170 -10.27 11.16 -14.38
N ASP A 171 -11.45 11.72 -14.13
CA ASP A 171 -12.47 12.05 -15.12
C ASP A 171 -12.88 13.52 -14.96
N THR A 172 -12.69 14.33 -16.00
CA THR A 172 -13.00 15.76 -15.97
C THR A 172 -14.51 16.04 -15.89
N ARG A 173 -15.36 15.07 -16.21
CA ARG A 173 -16.83 15.16 -16.13
C ARG A 173 -17.35 14.84 -14.73
N VAL A 174 -16.66 13.97 -14.01
CA VAL A 174 -16.93 13.62 -12.61
C VAL A 174 -15.66 13.85 -11.79
N PRO A 175 -15.28 15.13 -11.54
CA PRO A 175 -13.97 15.47 -11.02
C PRO A 175 -13.84 15.29 -9.51
N THR A 176 -14.33 14.19 -8.94
CA THR A 176 -14.35 13.94 -7.48
C THR A 176 -13.14 13.18 -6.97
N HIS A 177 -12.41 12.50 -7.86
CA HIS A 177 -11.21 11.72 -7.58
C HIS A 177 -10.05 12.21 -8.44
N THR A 178 -8.83 12.18 -7.90
CA THR A 178 -7.62 12.48 -8.67
C THR A 178 -7.27 11.33 -9.63
N VAL A 179 -6.42 11.60 -10.64
CA VAL A 179 -5.87 10.53 -11.50
C VAL A 179 -5.12 9.49 -10.67
N PHE A 180 -4.42 9.90 -9.60
CA PHE A 180 -3.74 8.96 -8.71
C PHE A 180 -4.73 8.05 -7.98
N ASP A 181 -5.80 8.59 -7.39
CA ASP A 181 -6.84 7.79 -6.72
C ASP A 181 -7.36 6.68 -7.65
N HIS A 182 -7.68 7.05 -8.89
CA HIS A 182 -8.13 6.11 -9.92
C HIS A 182 -7.06 5.05 -10.26
N ASN A 183 -5.83 5.46 -10.54
CA ASN A 183 -4.75 4.56 -10.93
C ASN A 183 -4.37 3.56 -9.82
N TYR A 184 -4.33 4.02 -8.57
CA TYR A 184 -4.09 3.14 -7.43
C TYR A 184 -5.26 2.17 -7.21
N ALA A 185 -6.51 2.62 -7.40
CA ALA A 185 -7.67 1.72 -7.37
C ALA A 185 -7.59 0.65 -8.48
N CYS A 186 -7.19 1.03 -9.70
CA CYS A 186 -6.91 0.08 -10.78
C CYS A 186 -5.83 -0.93 -10.37
N ALA A 187 -4.69 -0.47 -9.82
CA ALA A 187 -3.64 -1.37 -9.35
C ALA A 187 -4.18 -2.37 -8.30
N THR A 188 -4.98 -1.91 -7.34
CA THR A 188 -5.63 -2.76 -6.33
C THR A 188 -6.57 -3.80 -6.97
N PHE A 189 -7.45 -3.40 -7.88
CA PHE A 189 -8.36 -4.34 -8.54
C PHE A 189 -7.62 -5.37 -9.41
N MET A 190 -6.44 -5.03 -9.93
CA MET A 190 -5.61 -5.96 -10.72
C MET A 190 -5.31 -7.26 -9.97
N ASN A 191 -5.28 -7.25 -8.64
CA ASN A 191 -5.14 -8.46 -7.82
C ASN A 191 -6.27 -9.49 -8.06
N TRP A 192 -7.48 -9.08 -8.43
CA TRP A 192 -8.57 -10.01 -8.73
C TRP A 192 -8.58 -10.49 -10.19
N PHE A 193 -7.87 -9.83 -11.09
CA PHE A 193 -7.88 -10.15 -12.52
C PHE A 193 -6.64 -10.92 -13.00
N VAL A 194 -5.81 -11.40 -12.07
CA VAL A 194 -4.60 -12.19 -12.41
C VAL A 194 -4.95 -13.53 -13.04
N GLY A 195 -6.12 -14.09 -12.68
CA GLY A 195 -6.59 -15.40 -13.13
C GLY A 195 -7.35 -15.39 -14.46
N GLY A 196 -7.63 -14.23 -15.06
CA GLY A 196 -8.39 -14.11 -16.31
C GLY A 196 -9.37 -12.94 -16.29
N ASP A 197 -10.42 -13.05 -17.10
CA ASP A 197 -11.36 -11.97 -17.43
C ASP A 197 -12.49 -11.74 -16.40
N ARG A 198 -12.43 -12.42 -15.27
CA ARG A 198 -13.40 -12.28 -14.18
C ARG A 198 -12.66 -12.04 -12.88
N PRO A 199 -13.21 -11.19 -11.98
CA PRO A 199 -12.64 -11.04 -10.66
C PRO A 199 -12.61 -12.40 -9.97
N SER A 200 -11.45 -12.75 -9.43
CA SER A 200 -11.25 -13.97 -8.66
C SER A 200 -10.18 -13.72 -7.61
N GLY A 201 -10.52 -13.94 -6.35
CA GLY A 201 -9.62 -13.68 -5.24
C GLY A 201 -10.38 -13.56 -3.94
N TYR A 202 -9.77 -12.88 -2.98
CA TYR A 202 -10.31 -12.78 -1.64
C TYR A 202 -10.37 -11.33 -1.19
N LEU A 203 -11.46 -10.97 -0.52
CA LEU A 203 -11.56 -9.75 0.28
C LEU A 203 -11.37 -10.15 1.75
N VAL A 204 -10.38 -9.57 2.42
CA VAL A 204 -10.01 -9.93 3.78
C VAL A 204 -10.19 -8.73 4.69
N SER A 205 -11.09 -8.85 5.67
CA SER A 205 -11.27 -7.87 6.74
C SER A 205 -10.62 -8.38 8.01
N ILE A 206 -9.78 -7.55 8.62
CA ILE A 206 -9.08 -7.83 9.88
C ILE A 206 -9.56 -6.80 10.90
N ASP A 207 -9.87 -7.26 12.11
CA ASP A 207 -10.31 -6.39 13.21
C ASP A 207 -9.67 -6.86 14.53
N VAL A 208 -8.79 -6.02 15.08
CA VAL A 208 -8.18 -6.21 16.39
C VAL A 208 -9.22 -5.85 17.45
N ALA A 209 -9.64 -6.83 18.24
CA ALA A 209 -10.67 -6.66 19.26
C ALA A 209 -10.10 -6.04 20.54
N GLY A 210 -10.89 -5.18 21.18
CA GLY A 210 -10.56 -4.62 22.50
C GLY A 210 -9.54 -3.48 22.50
N VAL A 211 -9.28 -2.85 21.34
CA VAL A 211 -8.30 -1.74 21.21
C VAL A 211 -8.54 -0.61 22.22
N HIS A 212 -9.79 -0.16 22.40
CA HIS A 212 -10.11 0.90 23.36
C HIS A 212 -9.74 0.51 24.79
N ARG A 213 -10.22 -0.66 25.25
CA ARG A 213 -9.93 -1.17 26.60
C ARG A 213 -8.42 -1.38 26.82
N PHE A 214 -7.69 -1.79 25.78
CA PHE A 214 -6.25 -1.96 25.84
C PHE A 214 -5.54 -0.62 26.03
N ILE A 215 -5.87 0.39 25.22
CA ILE A 215 -5.29 1.73 25.30
C ILE A 215 -5.66 2.43 26.62
N GLU A 216 -6.92 2.29 27.08
CA GLU A 216 -7.43 2.88 28.33
C GLU A 216 -6.73 2.37 29.58
N SER A 217 -6.04 1.22 29.51
CA SER A 217 -5.26 0.69 30.63
C SER A 217 -3.97 1.47 30.95
N SER A 218 -3.66 2.49 30.15
CA SER A 218 -2.46 3.32 30.25
C SER A 218 -2.51 4.28 31.44
N ARG A 219 -1.41 4.39 32.20
CA ARG A 219 -1.31 5.34 33.34
C ARG A 219 -0.53 6.61 33.00
N LYS A 220 0.39 6.53 32.04
CA LYS A 220 1.21 7.65 31.55
C LYS A 220 1.03 7.84 30.05
N LEU A 221 1.41 9.03 29.54
CA LEU A 221 1.39 9.32 28.10
C LEU A 221 2.29 8.37 27.29
N VAL A 222 3.41 7.92 27.86
CA VAL A 222 4.28 6.92 27.21
C VAL A 222 3.58 5.56 27.10
N ASP A 223 2.81 5.15 28.11
CA ASP A 223 2.03 3.91 28.08
C ASP A 223 0.91 4.00 27.04
N LEU A 224 0.27 5.18 26.94
CA LEU A 224 -0.78 5.48 25.96
C LEU A 224 -0.23 5.37 24.54
N TRP A 225 0.90 6.03 24.28
CA TRP A 225 1.60 5.98 23.01
C TRP A 225 2.03 4.54 22.68
N ALA A 226 2.69 3.84 23.61
CA ALA A 226 3.18 2.49 23.40
C ALA A 226 2.03 1.50 23.12
N SER A 227 0.92 1.61 23.86
CA SER A 227 -0.28 0.79 23.65
C SER A 227 -0.88 1.01 22.27
N SER A 228 -1.03 2.27 21.85
CA SER A 228 -1.54 2.61 20.51
C SER A 228 -0.59 2.14 19.42
N TYR A 229 0.71 2.36 19.59
CA TYR A 229 1.74 1.96 18.64
C TYR A 229 1.84 0.44 18.51
N LEU A 230 1.68 -0.31 19.61
CA LEU A 230 1.68 -1.76 19.60
C LEU A 230 0.54 -2.32 18.74
N VAL A 231 -0.65 -1.73 18.82
CA VAL A 231 -1.79 -2.11 17.95
C VAL A 231 -1.40 -1.91 16.49
N SER A 232 -0.83 -0.76 16.12
CA SER A 232 -0.37 -0.51 14.74
C SER A 232 0.72 -1.48 14.30
N LEU A 233 1.71 -1.73 15.16
CA LEU A 233 2.86 -2.58 14.87
C LEU A 233 2.44 -4.04 14.63
N LEU A 234 1.63 -4.61 15.53
CA LEU A 234 1.14 -5.99 15.41
C LEU A 234 0.20 -6.14 14.21
N SER A 235 -0.67 -5.15 13.99
CA SER A 235 -1.55 -5.12 12.82
C SER A 235 -0.74 -5.10 11.52
N TRP A 236 0.26 -4.22 11.41
CA TRP A 236 1.17 -4.16 10.26
C TRP A 236 1.93 -5.48 10.07
N TYR A 237 2.49 -6.03 11.15
CA TYR A 237 3.25 -7.28 11.10
C TYR A 237 2.42 -8.46 10.58
N SER A 238 1.14 -8.51 10.95
CA SER A 238 0.20 -9.56 10.54
C SER A 238 -0.05 -9.60 9.02
N ILE A 239 0.08 -8.46 8.34
CA ILE A 239 -0.19 -8.33 6.90
C ILE A 239 1.04 -8.10 6.05
N ARG A 240 2.17 -7.70 6.67
CA ARG A 240 3.39 -7.26 5.98
C ARG A 240 3.83 -8.23 4.90
N GLU A 241 3.73 -9.54 5.11
CA GLU A 241 4.18 -10.52 4.13
C GLU A 241 3.35 -10.49 2.83
N PHE A 242 2.05 -10.20 2.91
CA PHE A 242 1.23 -9.99 1.70
C PHE A 242 1.71 -8.78 0.93
N LEU A 243 1.99 -7.66 1.62
CA LEU A 243 2.45 -6.42 0.97
C LEU A 243 3.82 -6.61 0.34
N VAL A 244 4.71 -7.28 1.06
CA VAL A 244 6.05 -7.60 0.58
C VAL A 244 5.95 -8.49 -0.66
N LYS A 245 5.24 -9.62 -0.60
CA LYS A 245 5.23 -10.63 -1.67
C LYS A 245 4.35 -10.26 -2.86
N LEU A 246 3.22 -9.62 -2.64
CA LEU A 246 2.21 -9.34 -3.66
C LEU A 246 2.23 -7.88 -4.12
N GLY A 247 2.86 -6.98 -3.37
CA GLY A 247 2.89 -5.54 -3.64
C GLY A 247 1.97 -4.76 -2.71
N PRO A 248 2.19 -3.43 -2.56
CA PRO A 248 1.47 -2.62 -1.56
C PRO A 248 -0.03 -2.46 -1.82
N ASP A 249 -0.44 -2.54 -3.09
CA ASP A 249 -1.80 -2.33 -3.58
C ASP A 249 -2.80 -3.41 -3.14
N VAL A 250 -2.34 -4.48 -2.47
CA VAL A 250 -3.23 -5.44 -1.80
C VAL A 250 -3.90 -4.85 -0.56
N LEU A 251 -3.38 -3.74 -0.01
CA LEU A 251 -3.95 -3.06 1.14
C LEU A 251 -4.92 -1.97 0.66
N ILE A 252 -6.16 -1.99 1.13
CA ILE A 252 -7.15 -0.92 0.92
C ILE A 252 -7.19 0.01 2.13
N LEU A 253 -7.32 -0.58 3.33
CA LEU A 253 -7.48 0.17 4.58
C LEU A 253 -6.38 -0.25 5.56
N PRO A 254 -5.57 0.69 6.07
CA PRO A 254 -5.46 2.09 5.63
C PRO A 254 -4.86 2.17 4.21
N SER A 255 -4.98 3.31 3.54
CA SER A 255 -4.32 3.48 2.24
C SER A 255 -2.81 3.17 2.35
N PRO A 256 -2.23 2.41 1.40
CA PRO A 256 -0.80 2.18 1.34
C PRO A 256 -0.04 3.45 0.89
N ARG A 257 -0.74 4.40 0.25
CA ARG A 257 -0.18 5.71 -0.12
C ARG A 257 0.09 6.51 1.15
N PHE A 258 1.23 7.20 1.17
CA PHE A 258 1.64 8.01 2.31
C PHE A 258 1.66 7.27 3.66
N ASN A 259 1.90 5.95 3.62
CA ASN A 259 1.95 5.12 4.82
C ASN A 259 3.38 5.00 5.37
N PRO A 260 3.68 5.57 6.55
CA PRO A 260 4.99 5.49 7.19
C PRO A 260 5.55 4.07 7.30
N PHE A 261 4.72 3.10 7.70
CA PHE A 261 5.16 1.71 7.89
C PHE A 261 5.60 1.08 6.58
N LEU A 262 4.97 1.45 5.46
CA LEU A 262 5.35 0.98 4.14
C LEU A 262 6.70 1.56 3.72
N TYR A 263 6.91 2.86 3.94
CA TYR A 263 8.18 3.53 3.66
C TYR A 263 9.33 2.83 4.38
N HIS A 264 9.21 2.63 5.69
CA HIS A 264 10.24 1.94 6.48
C HIS A 264 10.43 0.49 6.04
N THR A 265 9.36 -0.22 5.66
CA THR A 265 9.48 -1.59 5.13
C THR A 265 10.32 -1.60 3.84
N MET A 266 10.07 -0.67 2.90
CA MET A 266 10.85 -0.53 1.67
C MET A 266 12.31 -0.14 1.96
N LEU A 267 12.56 0.85 2.80
CA LEU A 267 13.92 1.32 3.12
C LEU A 267 14.76 0.22 3.78
N VAL A 268 14.18 -0.55 4.69
CA VAL A 268 14.85 -1.70 5.32
C VAL A 268 15.17 -2.79 4.29
N GLU A 269 14.27 -3.05 3.33
CA GLU A 269 14.55 -3.99 2.25
C GLU A 269 15.73 -3.51 1.39
N LEU A 270 15.74 -2.25 0.97
CA LEU A 270 16.85 -1.67 0.20
C LEU A 270 18.19 -1.73 0.96
N LYS A 271 18.17 -1.38 2.25
CA LYS A 271 19.37 -1.43 3.11
C LYS A 271 19.96 -2.83 3.25
N ARG A 272 19.12 -3.87 3.21
CA ARG A 272 19.57 -5.27 3.28
C ARG A 272 20.23 -5.77 2.00
N LEU A 273 19.97 -5.15 0.86
CA LEU A 273 20.54 -5.57 -0.42
C LEU A 273 21.99 -5.15 -0.58
N ASN A 274 22.33 -3.92 -0.19
CA ASN A 274 23.66 -3.38 -0.41
C ASN A 274 23.97 -2.22 0.55
N GLN A 275 25.16 -2.21 1.14
CA GLN A 275 25.65 -1.09 1.95
C GLN A 275 25.76 0.21 1.14
N LYS A 276 25.95 0.12 -0.18
CA LYS A 276 25.97 1.29 -1.10
C LYS A 276 24.58 1.85 -1.42
N ALA A 277 23.50 1.33 -0.83
CA ALA A 277 22.14 1.83 -1.04
C ALA A 277 21.86 3.15 -0.29
N GLU A 278 22.80 3.67 0.50
CA GLU A 278 22.62 4.85 1.36
C GLU A 278 22.24 6.11 0.56
N ASP A 279 22.94 6.39 -0.55
CA ASP A 279 22.64 7.55 -1.40
C ASP A 279 21.20 7.49 -1.96
N LEU A 280 20.78 6.29 -2.39
CA LEU A 280 19.42 6.07 -2.88
C LEU A 280 18.40 6.20 -1.75
N ILE A 281 18.67 5.65 -0.56
CA ILE A 281 17.80 5.75 0.61
C ILE A 281 17.60 7.22 1.02
N ASN A 282 18.68 8.01 1.04
CA ASN A 282 18.63 9.43 1.35
C ASN A 282 17.77 10.18 0.32
N LYS A 283 18.01 9.90 -0.96
CA LYS A 283 17.23 10.48 -2.06
C LYS A 283 15.73 10.15 -1.99
N LEU A 284 15.39 8.87 -1.77
CA LEU A 284 14.00 8.43 -1.60
C LEU A 284 13.34 9.08 -0.39
N SER A 285 14.09 9.27 0.70
CA SER A 285 13.59 9.88 1.93
C SER A 285 13.31 11.37 1.75
N GLU A 286 14.16 12.12 1.04
CA GLU A 286 13.88 13.52 0.71
C GLU A 286 12.67 13.65 -0.23
N ILE A 287 12.51 12.79 -1.23
CA ILE A 287 11.30 12.77 -2.09
C ILE A 287 10.03 12.55 -1.27
N ILE A 288 10.05 11.60 -0.33
CA ILE A 288 8.90 11.33 0.55
C ILE A 288 8.61 12.53 1.46
N LYS A 289 9.65 13.15 2.01
CA LYS A 289 9.52 14.33 2.86
C LYS A 289 8.97 15.53 2.12
N GLU A 290 9.49 15.86 0.95
CA GLU A 290 8.97 16.93 0.10
C GLU A 290 7.55 16.63 -0.37
N GLY A 291 7.29 15.40 -0.81
CA GLY A 291 5.97 14.96 -1.27
C GLY A 291 4.89 14.95 -0.17
N THR A 292 5.28 14.88 1.10
CA THR A 292 4.39 15.04 2.26
C THR A 292 4.32 16.48 2.77
N GLY A 293 4.91 17.45 2.06
CA GLY A 293 4.97 18.85 2.50
C GLY A 293 5.82 19.07 3.75
N GLY A 294 6.80 18.19 4.00
CA GLY A 294 7.65 18.20 5.19
C GLY A 294 7.03 17.59 6.45
N LEU A 295 5.83 17.01 6.35
CA LEU A 295 5.13 16.42 7.50
C LEU A 295 5.76 15.11 7.99
N TYR A 296 6.54 14.43 7.15
CA TYR A 296 7.15 13.14 7.50
C TYR A 296 8.57 12.98 6.95
N ASP A 297 9.53 12.66 7.82
CA ASP A 297 10.91 12.35 7.44
C ASP A 297 11.21 10.88 7.79
N PRO A 298 11.36 9.97 6.80
CA PRO A 298 11.66 8.56 7.06
C PRO A 298 12.99 8.32 7.79
N LEU A 299 13.95 9.25 7.75
CA LEU A 299 15.24 9.10 8.40
C LEU A 299 15.24 9.63 9.83
N LYS A 300 14.22 10.40 10.22
CA LYS A 300 14.13 11.03 11.56
C LYS A 300 12.80 10.67 12.23
N PRO A 301 12.79 9.73 13.19
CA PRO A 301 13.94 9.11 13.90
C PRO A 301 14.43 7.77 13.31
N GLY A 302 14.03 7.40 12.10
CA GLY A 302 14.44 6.13 11.47
C GLY A 302 13.48 4.96 11.71
N PHE A 303 12.35 5.21 12.40
CA PHE A 303 11.21 4.31 12.49
C PHE A 303 9.90 5.13 12.53
N PRO A 304 8.74 4.54 12.16
CA PRO A 304 7.49 5.29 12.16
C PRO A 304 7.04 5.53 13.60
N MET A 305 7.13 6.76 14.13
CA MET A 305 6.75 7.02 15.54
C MET A 305 5.24 7.07 15.78
N HIS A 306 4.46 7.35 14.75
CA HIS A 306 3.02 7.52 14.89
C HIS A 306 2.30 6.19 14.64
N ALA A 307 1.31 5.91 15.49
CA ALA A 307 0.41 4.77 15.36
C ALA A 307 -0.55 4.97 14.16
N TYR A 308 -0.02 4.88 12.94
CA TYR A 308 -0.74 5.14 11.70
C TYR A 308 -1.66 3.99 11.29
N VAL A 309 -1.24 2.75 11.55
CA VAL A 309 -1.97 1.57 11.12
C VAL A 309 -3.10 1.28 12.12
N PRO A 310 -4.38 1.37 11.72
CA PRO A 310 -5.51 1.08 12.61
C PRO A 310 -5.60 -0.41 12.93
N GLY A 311 -6.36 -0.74 13.98
CA GLY A 311 -6.71 -2.14 14.29
C GLY A 311 -7.69 -2.77 13.29
N ARG A 312 -8.26 -1.98 12.36
CA ARG A 312 -9.12 -2.47 11.28
C ARG A 312 -8.42 -2.36 9.94
N LEU A 313 -8.21 -3.50 9.28
CA LEU A 313 -7.55 -3.57 7.98
C LEU A 313 -8.47 -4.20 6.94
N LEU A 314 -8.31 -3.78 5.70
CA LEU A 314 -9.01 -4.37 4.55
C LEU A 314 -8.01 -4.66 3.44
N LEU A 315 -8.00 -5.90 2.96
CA LEU A 315 -7.09 -6.36 1.93
C LEU A 315 -7.84 -6.99 0.75
N VAL A 316 -7.27 -6.82 -0.44
CA VAL A 316 -7.66 -7.48 -1.68
C VAL A 316 -6.53 -8.42 -2.09
N LEU A 317 -6.79 -9.72 -2.03
CA LEU A 317 -5.80 -10.75 -2.32
C LEU A 317 -6.13 -11.48 -3.62
N PRO A 318 -5.11 -11.85 -4.42
CA PRO A 318 -5.30 -12.64 -5.64
C PRO A 318 -5.69 -14.09 -5.34
N SER A 319 -6.29 -14.74 -6.34
CA SER A 319 -6.54 -16.19 -6.33
C SER A 319 -5.33 -17.00 -6.83
N GLY A 320 -5.47 -18.32 -6.90
CA GLY A 320 -4.48 -19.19 -7.55
C GLY A 320 -3.21 -19.44 -6.73
N GLN A 321 -2.07 -19.56 -7.42
CA GLN A 321 -0.80 -19.95 -6.79
C GLN A 321 -0.21 -18.85 -5.90
N TYR A 322 -0.48 -17.58 -6.23
CA TYR A 322 0.05 -16.40 -5.54
C TYR A 322 -0.25 -16.40 -4.04
N ILE A 323 -1.49 -16.76 -3.67
CA ILE A 323 -1.88 -16.86 -2.26
C ILE A 323 -1.48 -18.20 -1.65
N LYS A 324 -1.56 -19.29 -2.42
CA LYS A 324 -1.20 -20.66 -1.98
C LYS A 324 0.23 -20.73 -1.45
N ASP A 325 1.17 -20.04 -2.09
CA ASP A 325 2.57 -20.04 -1.66
C ASP A 325 2.80 -19.33 -0.32
N ILE A 326 1.95 -18.34 0.00
CA ILE A 326 2.03 -17.59 1.25
C ILE A 326 1.45 -18.41 2.41
N VAL A 327 0.29 -19.03 2.19
CA VAL A 327 -0.46 -19.77 3.24
C VAL A 327 -0.24 -21.29 3.15
N LYS A 328 0.84 -21.73 2.51
CA LYS A 328 1.05 -23.14 2.13
C LYS A 328 0.99 -24.08 3.34
N ASP A 329 1.48 -23.63 4.48
CA ASP A 329 1.64 -24.47 5.67
C ASP A 329 0.30 -24.61 6.40
N GLU A 330 -0.49 -23.53 6.49
CA GLU A 330 -1.87 -23.56 6.98
C GLU A 330 -2.80 -24.34 6.05
N LEU A 331 -2.58 -24.25 4.74
CA LEU A 331 -3.41 -24.94 3.75
C LEU A 331 -3.28 -26.46 3.85
N LYS A 332 -2.08 -26.98 4.19
CA LYS A 332 -1.86 -28.41 4.46
C LYS A 332 -2.77 -28.93 5.58
N SER A 333 -3.08 -28.09 6.56
CA SER A 333 -3.84 -28.48 7.76
C SER A 333 -5.35 -28.40 7.57
N CYS A 334 -5.89 -27.46 6.79
CA CYS A 334 -7.33 -27.20 6.75
C CYS A 334 -8.03 -27.43 5.40
N ARG A 335 -7.29 -27.61 4.28
CA ARG A 335 -7.79 -27.78 2.89
C ARG A 335 -8.76 -26.71 2.36
N ASP A 336 -9.22 -25.75 3.19
CA ASP A 336 -10.00 -24.58 2.81
C ASP A 336 -9.10 -23.33 2.76
N MET A 337 -9.10 -22.64 1.62
CA MET A 337 -8.27 -21.45 1.41
C MET A 337 -8.69 -20.29 2.30
N LYS A 338 -10.00 -20.09 2.53
CA LYS A 338 -10.47 -18.97 3.36
C LYS A 338 -10.00 -19.14 4.80
N HIS A 339 -10.17 -20.36 5.33
CA HIS A 339 -9.67 -20.70 6.65
C HIS A 339 -8.14 -20.63 6.74
N ALA A 340 -7.41 -21.07 5.71
CA ALA A 340 -5.95 -20.96 5.67
C ALA A 340 -5.46 -19.50 5.75
N ILE A 341 -6.07 -18.59 4.99
CA ILE A 341 -5.75 -17.16 5.02
C ILE A 341 -6.03 -16.57 6.42
N ALA A 342 -7.18 -16.90 7.01
CA ALA A 342 -7.54 -16.42 8.35
C ALA A 342 -6.56 -16.90 9.42
N CYS A 343 -6.24 -18.20 9.42
CA CYS A 343 -5.29 -18.82 10.34
C CYS A 343 -3.88 -18.23 10.16
N TYR A 344 -3.43 -18.02 8.93
CA TYR A 344 -2.13 -17.44 8.65
C TYR A 344 -2.00 -16.04 9.27
N ILE A 345 -2.98 -15.14 9.03
CA ILE A 345 -2.99 -13.79 9.61
C ILE A 345 -2.97 -13.84 11.14
N GLN A 346 -3.79 -14.70 11.76
CA GLN A 346 -3.82 -14.88 13.20
C GLN A 346 -2.48 -15.37 13.75
N ASN A 347 -1.84 -16.32 13.08
CA ASN A 347 -0.54 -16.84 13.47
C ASN A 347 0.56 -15.80 13.34
N ARG A 348 0.57 -15.03 12.23
CA ARG A 348 1.50 -13.91 12.03
C ARG A 348 1.33 -12.84 13.11
N PHE A 349 0.10 -12.53 13.51
CA PHE A 349 -0.16 -11.61 14.62
C PHE A 349 0.46 -12.11 15.95
N ARG A 350 0.25 -13.39 16.29
CA ARG A 350 0.88 -14.02 17.48
C ARG A 350 2.41 -14.08 17.38
N GLU A 351 2.94 -14.36 16.19
CA GLU A 351 4.38 -14.37 15.96
C GLU A 351 5.00 -12.99 16.16
N GLY A 352 4.34 -11.93 15.69
CA GLY A 352 4.79 -10.55 15.91
C GLY A 352 4.92 -10.22 17.39
N TRP A 353 3.96 -10.68 18.20
CA TRP A 353 4.00 -10.54 19.66
C TRP A 353 5.16 -11.32 20.28
N ARG A 354 5.37 -12.58 19.89
CA ARG A 354 6.49 -13.40 20.39
C ARG A 354 7.84 -12.77 20.09
N LYS A 355 8.05 -12.28 18.87
CA LYS A 355 9.31 -11.59 18.50
C LYS A 355 9.53 -10.31 19.29
N LEU A 356 8.47 -9.55 19.54
CA LEU A 356 8.57 -8.37 20.41
C LEU A 356 8.98 -8.79 21.82
N TYR A 357 8.38 -9.85 22.37
CA TYR A 357 8.72 -10.38 23.68
C TYR A 357 10.17 -10.87 23.76
N GLU A 358 10.66 -11.58 22.74
CA GLU A 358 12.06 -12.02 22.61
C GLU A 358 13.04 -10.83 22.66
N VAL A 359 12.76 -9.77 21.89
CA VAL A 359 13.59 -8.55 21.90
C VAL A 359 13.58 -7.87 23.26
N LEU A 360 12.45 -7.88 23.98
CA LEU A 360 12.38 -7.35 25.33
C LEU A 360 13.19 -8.21 26.31
N GLU A 361 13.11 -9.54 26.25
CA GLU A 361 13.93 -10.43 27.09
C GLU A 361 15.43 -10.20 26.87
N GLU A 362 15.86 -10.02 25.63
CA GLU A 362 17.26 -9.67 25.31
C GLU A 362 17.67 -8.31 25.90
N ALA A 363 16.83 -7.29 25.72
CA ALA A 363 17.09 -5.93 26.21
C ALA A 363 17.15 -5.83 27.74
N PHE A 364 16.43 -6.71 28.45
CA PHE A 364 16.38 -6.76 29.92
C PHE A 364 17.14 -7.96 30.50
N SER A 365 18.11 -8.53 29.78
CA SER A 365 18.79 -9.80 30.10
C SER A 365 19.37 -9.94 31.52
N GLU A 366 19.79 -8.85 32.19
CA GLU A 366 20.30 -8.90 33.57
C GLU A 366 19.21 -9.17 34.62
N GLU A 367 18.01 -8.62 34.42
CA GLU A 367 16.87 -8.85 35.32
C GLU A 367 15.97 -9.99 34.80
N GLY A 368 15.77 -10.09 33.49
CA GLY A 368 14.75 -10.88 32.81
C GLY A 368 13.39 -10.19 32.85
N VAL A 369 12.66 -10.15 31.73
CA VAL A 369 11.32 -9.50 31.67
C VAL A 369 10.36 -10.20 32.62
N GLU A 370 10.44 -11.52 32.72
CA GLU A 370 9.72 -12.31 33.71
C GLU A 370 9.97 -11.83 35.15
N ARG A 371 11.22 -11.61 35.54
CA ARG A 371 11.55 -11.16 36.91
C ARG A 371 11.09 -9.73 37.15
N LEU A 372 11.15 -8.87 36.13
CA LEU A 372 10.62 -7.50 36.20
C LEU A 372 9.10 -7.50 36.38
N ILE A 373 8.38 -8.30 35.59
CA ILE A 373 6.93 -8.49 35.72
C ILE A 373 6.60 -9.05 37.10
N LYS A 374 7.33 -10.06 37.57
CA LYS A 374 7.14 -10.65 38.91
C LYS A 374 7.33 -9.61 40.01
N LYS A 375 8.41 -8.82 39.97
CA LYS A 375 8.66 -7.71 40.90
C LYS A 375 7.54 -6.66 40.86
N LEU A 376 7.02 -6.34 39.67
CA LEU A 376 5.92 -5.39 39.50
C LEU A 376 4.61 -5.92 40.11
N LEU A 377 4.30 -7.20 39.92
CA LEU A 377 3.13 -7.88 40.51
C LEU A 377 3.24 -8.02 42.03
N GLU A 378 4.44 -8.28 42.56
CA GLU A 378 4.73 -8.28 44.00
C GLU A 378 4.51 -6.89 44.59
N LYS A 379 5.01 -5.84 43.93
CA LYS A 379 4.87 -4.44 44.38
C LYS A 379 3.45 -3.89 44.27
N SER A 380 2.63 -4.39 43.35
CA SER A 380 1.23 -3.94 43.22
C SER A 380 0.29 -4.57 44.25
N GLY A 381 0.77 -5.47 45.12
CA GLY A 381 -0.06 -6.15 46.14
C GLY A 381 -1.02 -7.19 45.55
N VAL A 382 -0.83 -7.57 44.28
CA VAL A 382 -1.73 -8.39 43.47
C VAL A 382 -1.55 -9.90 43.71
N ILE A 383 -0.71 -10.30 44.67
CA ILE A 383 -0.53 -11.71 45.02
C ILE A 383 -1.71 -12.20 45.86
N GLY A 384 -2.77 -12.57 45.14
CA GLY A 384 -4.00 -13.19 45.66
C GLY A 384 -4.68 -14.03 44.57
N GLY A 385 -4.25 -15.28 44.41
CA GLY A 385 -5.06 -16.42 43.94
C GLY A 385 -5.48 -16.53 42.47
N GLN A 386 -5.79 -15.44 41.76
CA GLN A 386 -6.31 -15.51 40.37
C GLN A 386 -5.33 -15.02 39.29
N GLU A 387 -4.50 -14.01 39.56
CA GLU A 387 -3.62 -13.41 38.54
C GLU A 387 -2.26 -14.12 38.37
N SER A 388 -1.85 -14.96 39.32
CA SER A 388 -0.74 -15.92 39.10
C SER A 388 -1.08 -16.98 38.03
N ARG A 389 -2.37 -17.11 37.64
CA ARG A 389 -2.79 -17.94 36.51
C ARG A 389 -2.48 -17.28 35.17
N ALA A 390 -2.58 -15.95 35.04
CA ALA A 390 -2.19 -15.25 33.80
C ALA A 390 -0.68 -15.43 33.52
N TYR A 391 0.13 -15.43 34.58
CA TYR A 391 1.56 -15.76 34.51
C TYR A 391 1.81 -17.21 34.05
N LYS A 392 0.96 -18.17 34.49
CA LYS A 392 0.99 -19.58 34.03
C LYS A 392 0.50 -19.78 32.59
N TRP A 393 -0.24 -18.84 32.00
CA TRP A 393 -0.89 -18.99 30.69
C TRP A 393 -0.07 -18.45 29.51
N GLY A 394 1.19 -18.06 29.76
CA GLY A 394 2.15 -17.77 28.70
C GLY A 394 1.95 -16.40 28.07
N PHE A 395 2.16 -15.34 28.84
CA PHE A 395 2.18 -13.96 28.34
C PHE A 395 3.16 -13.78 27.16
N ALA A 396 4.25 -14.54 27.13
CA ALA A 396 5.16 -14.59 26.00
C ALA A 396 4.53 -15.17 24.71
N LYS A 397 3.52 -16.04 24.83
CA LYS A 397 2.96 -16.83 23.72
C LYS A 397 1.70 -16.21 23.11
N GLU A 398 0.84 -15.62 23.93
CA GLU A 398 -0.44 -15.05 23.50
C GLU A 398 -0.45 -13.52 23.70
N PRO A 399 -0.81 -12.75 22.66
CA PRO A 399 -0.91 -11.31 22.75
C PRO A 399 -2.07 -10.87 23.68
N PRO A 400 -1.96 -9.70 24.32
CA PRO A 400 -3.02 -9.16 25.21
C PRO A 400 -4.28 -8.71 24.46
N ILE A 401 -4.26 -8.74 23.13
CA ILE A 401 -5.34 -8.35 22.22
C ILE A 401 -5.52 -9.46 21.18
N SER A 402 -6.78 -9.73 20.81
CA SER A 402 -7.12 -10.78 19.85
C SER A 402 -7.45 -10.19 18.47
N VAL A 403 -7.23 -10.98 17.42
CA VAL A 403 -7.51 -10.56 16.04
C VAL A 403 -8.59 -11.43 15.42
N ARG A 404 -9.60 -10.77 14.86
CA ARG A 404 -10.69 -11.39 14.10
C ARG A 404 -10.42 -11.21 12.62
N VAL A 405 -10.59 -12.27 11.84
CA VAL A 405 -10.36 -12.26 10.40
C VAL A 405 -11.58 -12.82 9.68
N ILE A 406 -12.10 -12.07 8.72
CA ILE A 406 -13.20 -12.48 7.85
C ILE A 406 -12.65 -12.50 6.43
N VAL A 407 -12.85 -13.63 5.73
CA VAL A 407 -12.39 -13.82 4.36
C VAL A 407 -13.60 -14.12 3.48
N ILE A 408 -13.80 -13.29 2.44
CA ILE A 408 -14.84 -13.45 1.43
C ILE A 408 -14.18 -13.87 0.12
N ASP A 409 -14.73 -14.87 -0.54
CA ASP A 409 -14.31 -15.31 -1.87
C ASP A 409 -15.10 -14.53 -2.93
N VAL A 410 -14.40 -13.95 -3.91
CA VAL A 410 -14.96 -13.03 -4.90
C VAL A 410 -15.11 -13.72 -6.27
N ARG A 411 -15.52 -14.99 -6.27
CA ARG A 411 -15.76 -15.80 -7.48
C ARG A 411 -17.19 -15.76 -7.97
#